data_AF-A0A0U1NS19-F1
#
_entry.id   AF-A0A0U1NS19-F1
#
_cell.length_a   1.000
_cell.length_b   1.000
_cell.length_c   1.000
_cell.angle_alpha   90.00
_cell.angle_beta   90.00
_cell.angle_gamma   90.00
#
_symmetry.space_group_name_H-M   'P 1'
#
loop_
_entity.id
_entity.type
_entity.pdbx_description
1 polymer ?
#
loop_
_entity_poly.entity_id
_entity_poly.type
_entity_poly.pdbx_seq_one_letter_code
_entity_poly.pdbx_strand_id
1 'polypeptide(L)'
;MTQNLVEAQNQNKMKILLSKVPEVTIWFWIIKILCTTVGETFADFINFNLGLGLTVTTIIMGVAFFIVLYFQFRATKYVPAIYWLTVVLISVFGTLVTDNMTDGMGIPLEVSTVVFSVLLGLTFLFWYLSEKTLSIHSIFTRKREVFYWLTILFTFALGTAVGDLYSEQLGFGYLKTGITVIIIIACVFSAHKFLKLDGVLAFWIAYILTRPLGASIGDYLSQPKVNGGLGLGTTVTSVIFLIAILAIIVYLAVSKIDINAKSETVETNQANGSKKNVLTQTIVVLCIFLVVGIGSYTWRSDNIAAQSNSSQATLGGQLTDFITIENNMLKDVNSNNFTSAKRSADDLEHQWDSSEAKLRKIDGTTWTKIDGTLDVVLSSVRSSNPDASKCQSALNNSLNVLNGANNQASKTASSQTSLSGQLTDFVTIENNMLNDVNSKNFTSAKKSADDLEHQWDSSEAKLRKIDGTTWTKIDGTLDVVLSSVRSSNPDASKCQSALNNSLNVLNGANK
;
A
#
# COMPACT_ATOMS: atom_id res chain seq x y z
N MET A 1 -28.07 16.61 -50.24
CA MET A 1 -27.75 15.56 -49.24
C MET A 1 -26.30 15.10 -49.33
N THR A 2 -25.75 14.90 -50.54
CA THR A 2 -24.35 14.52 -50.81
C THR A 2 -23.30 15.56 -50.41
N GLN A 3 -23.56 16.87 -50.57
CA GLN A 3 -22.61 17.92 -50.20
C GLN A 3 -22.34 18.00 -48.69
N ASN A 4 -23.39 17.93 -47.86
CA ASN A 4 -23.27 17.94 -46.40
C ASN A 4 -22.53 16.71 -45.86
N LEU A 5 -22.64 15.56 -46.52
CA LEU A 5 -21.92 14.34 -46.16
C LEU A 5 -20.42 14.49 -46.47
N VAL A 6 -20.06 15.09 -47.60
CA VAL A 6 -18.67 15.34 -47.99
C VAL A 6 -18.01 16.38 -47.09
N GLU A 7 -18.72 17.46 -46.73
CA GLU A 7 -18.21 18.45 -45.77
C GLU A 7 -18.03 17.87 -44.36
N ALA A 8 -18.98 17.06 -43.88
CA ALA A 8 -18.85 16.39 -42.58
C ALA A 8 -17.68 15.38 -42.58
N GLN A 9 -17.47 14.65 -43.67
CA GLN A 9 -16.32 13.76 -43.84
C GLN A 9 -15.00 14.53 -43.87
N ASN A 10 -14.93 15.66 -44.59
CA ASN A 10 -13.75 16.50 -44.64
C ASN A 10 -13.43 17.14 -43.27
N GLN A 11 -14.45 17.56 -42.52
CA GLN A 11 -14.30 18.08 -41.16
C GLN A 11 -13.78 17.00 -40.18
N ASN A 12 -14.28 15.77 -40.26
CA ASN A 12 -13.76 14.65 -39.47
C ASN A 12 -12.32 14.28 -39.86
N LYS A 13 -12.00 14.30 -41.16
CA LYS A 13 -10.65 14.04 -41.65
C LYS A 13 -9.66 15.13 -41.22
N MET A 14 -10.07 16.40 -41.23
CA MET A 14 -9.29 17.51 -40.69
C MET A 14 -9.10 17.40 -39.17
N LYS A 15 -10.14 16.99 -38.43
CA LYS A 15 -10.02 16.72 -36.98
C LYS A 15 -9.02 15.60 -36.71
N ILE A 16 -9.09 14.48 -37.42
CA ILE A 16 -8.11 13.38 -37.26
C ILE A 16 -6.68 13.86 -37.57
N LEU A 17 -6.49 14.64 -38.64
CA LEU A 17 -5.18 15.21 -39.00
C LEU A 17 -4.65 16.27 -38.01
N LEU A 18 -5.52 16.89 -37.21
CA LEU A 18 -5.17 17.84 -36.16
C LEU A 18 -4.99 17.17 -34.79
N SER A 19 -5.32 15.88 -34.65
CA SER A 19 -5.15 15.15 -33.40
C SER A 19 -3.66 15.07 -33.06
N LYS A 20 -3.33 15.34 -31.81
CA LYS A 20 -1.97 15.21 -31.28
C LYS A 20 -1.68 13.82 -30.70
N VAL A 21 -2.66 12.92 -30.75
CA VAL A 21 -2.62 11.58 -30.15
C VAL A 21 -2.72 10.53 -31.26
N PRO A 22 -1.96 9.43 -31.20
CA PRO A 22 -2.02 8.35 -32.18
C PRO A 22 -3.39 7.68 -32.25
N GLU A 23 -3.69 7.07 -33.39
CA GLU A 23 -4.85 6.20 -33.54
C GLU A 23 -4.67 4.91 -32.70
N VAL A 24 -5.78 4.45 -32.11
CA VAL A 24 -5.80 3.28 -31.22
C VAL A 24 -5.77 1.99 -32.06
N THR A 25 -4.58 1.61 -32.49
CA THR A 25 -4.32 0.36 -33.23
C THR A 25 -3.71 -0.70 -32.32
N ILE A 26 -3.46 -1.92 -32.83
CA ILE A 26 -2.72 -2.94 -32.07
C ILE A 26 -1.31 -2.45 -31.68
N TRP A 27 -0.67 -1.65 -32.55
CA TRP A 27 0.65 -1.08 -32.29
C TRP A 27 0.64 -0.08 -31.13
N PHE A 28 -0.45 0.69 -30.98
CA PHE A 28 -0.63 1.58 -29.84
C PHE A 28 -0.57 0.80 -28.52
N TRP A 29 -1.28 -0.32 -28.43
CA TRP A 29 -1.30 -1.14 -27.23
C TRP A 29 0.06 -1.82 -26.95
N ILE A 30 0.72 -2.32 -28.00
CA ILE A 30 2.04 -2.94 -27.87
C ILE A 30 3.06 -1.94 -27.31
N ILE A 31 3.20 -0.77 -27.94
CA ILE A 31 4.19 0.24 -27.49
C ILE A 31 3.83 0.74 -26.11
N LYS A 32 2.54 0.97 -25.81
CA LYS A 32 2.08 1.38 -24.48
C LYS A 32 2.52 0.39 -23.41
N ILE A 33 2.31 -0.91 -23.61
CA ILE A 33 2.72 -1.96 -22.67
C ILE A 33 4.25 -1.95 -22.49
N LEU A 34 5.00 -1.83 -23.58
CA LEU A 34 6.46 -1.73 -23.50
C LEU A 34 6.91 -0.49 -22.71
N CYS A 35 6.29 0.68 -22.96
CA CYS A 35 6.58 1.92 -22.22
C CYS A 35 6.22 1.82 -20.74
N THR A 36 5.13 1.13 -20.39
CA THR A 36 4.75 0.90 -18.99
C THR A 36 5.73 -0.04 -18.30
N THR A 37 6.26 -1.05 -19.00
CA THR A 37 7.28 -1.94 -18.44
C THR A 37 8.63 -1.25 -18.27
N VAL A 38 9.09 -0.47 -19.26
CA VAL A 38 10.31 0.34 -19.13
C VAL A 38 10.18 1.36 -18.01
N GLY A 39 9.00 1.96 -17.83
CA GLY A 39 8.78 2.95 -16.78
C GLY A 39 9.20 2.43 -15.40
N GLU A 40 8.82 1.19 -15.10
CA GLU A 40 9.17 0.47 -13.86
C GLU A 40 10.67 0.18 -13.80
N THR A 41 11.16 -0.64 -14.74
CA THR A 41 12.53 -1.16 -14.67
C THR A 41 13.60 -0.08 -14.83
N PHE A 42 13.28 1.02 -15.53
CA PHE A 42 14.20 2.13 -15.72
C PHE A 42 14.22 3.07 -14.51
N ALA A 43 13.08 3.24 -13.81
CA ALA A 43 13.06 3.96 -12.53
C ALA A 43 13.97 3.25 -11.53
N ASP A 44 13.81 1.93 -11.38
CA ASP A 44 14.64 1.08 -10.53
C ASP A 44 16.11 1.13 -10.92
N PHE A 45 16.40 1.06 -12.22
CA PHE A 45 17.77 1.11 -12.71
C PHE A 45 18.47 2.40 -12.28
N ILE A 46 17.82 3.56 -12.42
CA ILE A 46 18.43 4.82 -12.01
C ILE A 46 18.56 4.87 -10.47
N ASN A 47 17.54 4.39 -9.76
CA ASN A 47 17.54 4.44 -8.30
C ASN A 47 18.62 3.55 -7.68
N PHE A 48 18.58 2.25 -7.99
CA PHE A 48 19.42 1.23 -7.35
C PHE A 48 20.78 1.03 -8.02
N ASN A 49 20.86 1.04 -9.35
CA ASN A 49 22.13 0.75 -10.04
C ASN A 49 23.04 1.98 -10.15
N LEU A 50 22.49 3.18 -10.33
CA LEU A 50 23.28 4.41 -10.34
C LEU A 50 23.48 5.00 -8.94
N GLY A 51 22.74 4.52 -7.93
CA GLY A 51 22.89 4.93 -6.54
C GLY A 51 22.57 6.42 -6.31
N LEU A 52 21.79 7.04 -7.19
CA LEU A 52 21.44 8.45 -7.10
C LEU A 52 20.42 8.71 -5.98
N GLY A 53 19.72 7.67 -5.54
CA GLY A 53 18.64 7.75 -4.57
C GLY A 53 17.33 8.25 -5.17
N LEU A 54 16.23 7.92 -4.49
CA LEU A 54 14.88 8.04 -5.01
C LEU A 54 14.48 9.49 -5.29
N THR A 55 14.77 10.41 -4.36
CA THR A 55 14.40 11.82 -4.48
C THR A 55 15.16 12.53 -5.62
N VAL A 56 16.47 12.31 -5.73
CA VAL A 56 17.29 12.93 -6.80
C VAL A 56 16.85 12.43 -8.16
N THR A 57 16.63 11.11 -8.27
CA THR A 57 16.11 10.46 -9.48
C THR A 57 14.77 11.05 -9.91
N THR A 58 13.85 11.22 -8.96
CA THR A 58 12.53 11.85 -9.18
C THR A 58 12.66 13.27 -9.74
N ILE A 59 13.56 14.09 -9.19
CA ILE A 59 13.78 15.47 -9.65
C ILE A 59 14.34 15.49 -11.07
N ILE A 60 15.38 14.70 -11.36
CA ILE A 60 16.03 14.66 -12.68
C ILE A 60 15.03 14.20 -13.75
N MET A 61 14.32 13.10 -13.49
CA MET A 61 13.33 12.56 -14.43
C MET A 61 12.12 13.48 -14.56
N GLY A 62 11.70 14.14 -13.49
CA GLY A 62 10.65 15.16 -13.52
C GLY A 62 11.02 16.35 -14.42
N VAL A 63 12.24 16.88 -14.28
CA VAL A 63 12.73 17.96 -15.16
C VAL A 63 12.76 17.52 -16.62
N ALA A 64 13.28 16.33 -16.91
CA ALA A 64 13.30 15.77 -18.26
C ALA A 64 11.87 15.62 -18.83
N PHE A 65 10.94 15.09 -18.02
CA PHE A 65 9.53 14.97 -18.37
C PHE A 65 8.91 16.32 -18.70
N PHE A 66 9.06 17.35 -17.85
CA PHE A 66 8.48 18.66 -18.10
C PHE A 66 9.07 19.36 -19.34
N ILE A 67 10.37 19.16 -19.64
CA ILE A 67 10.99 19.67 -20.86
C ILE A 67 10.35 19.05 -22.10
N VAL A 68 10.22 17.72 -22.15
CA VAL A 68 9.62 17.04 -23.31
C VAL A 68 8.12 17.34 -23.40
N LEU A 69 7.42 17.41 -22.28
CA LEU A 69 6.02 17.80 -22.22
C LEU A 69 5.81 19.22 -22.78
N TYR A 70 6.72 20.16 -22.50
CA TYR A 70 6.68 21.49 -23.10
C TYR A 70 6.77 21.43 -24.64
N PHE A 71 7.67 20.61 -25.19
CA PHE A 71 7.75 20.38 -26.64
C PHE A 71 6.50 19.73 -27.21
N GLN A 72 5.87 18.80 -26.48
CA GLN A 72 4.60 18.17 -26.86
C GLN A 72 3.47 19.21 -26.94
N PHE A 73 3.35 20.09 -25.95
CA PHE A 73 2.37 21.19 -25.99
C PHE A 73 2.62 22.16 -27.15
N ARG A 74 3.89 22.38 -27.52
CA ARG A 74 4.29 23.25 -28.64
C ARG A 74 4.06 22.61 -30.01
N ALA A 75 4.10 21.29 -30.11
CA ALA A 75 3.85 20.58 -31.36
C ALA A 75 2.42 20.87 -31.83
N THR A 76 2.24 21.17 -33.11
CA THR A 76 0.93 21.51 -33.70
C THR A 76 0.25 20.32 -34.35
N LYS A 77 0.94 19.18 -34.44
CA LYS A 77 0.48 17.91 -35.03
C LYS A 77 1.09 16.76 -34.23
N TYR A 78 0.50 15.57 -34.36
CA TYR A 78 1.09 14.35 -33.80
C TYR A 78 2.50 14.11 -34.38
N VAL A 79 3.49 14.09 -33.50
CA VAL A 79 4.88 13.70 -33.80
C VAL A 79 5.16 12.45 -32.98
N PRO A 80 5.25 11.26 -33.61
CA PRO A 80 5.40 9.99 -32.90
C PRO A 80 6.53 10.00 -31.87
N ALA A 81 7.70 10.53 -32.24
CA ALA A 81 8.86 10.57 -31.36
C ALA A 81 8.62 11.40 -30.08
N ILE A 82 8.04 12.60 -30.19
CA ILE A 82 7.80 13.47 -29.03
C ILE A 82 6.72 12.87 -28.14
N TYR A 83 5.64 12.36 -28.73
CA TYR A 83 4.54 11.77 -27.99
C TYR A 83 5.00 10.52 -27.20
N TRP A 84 5.66 9.56 -27.86
CA TRP A 84 6.11 8.34 -27.20
C TRP A 84 7.24 8.60 -26.20
N LEU A 85 8.13 9.56 -26.46
CA LEU A 85 9.12 10.00 -25.47
C LEU A 85 8.44 10.60 -24.24
N THR A 86 7.38 11.40 -24.43
CA THR A 86 6.59 11.93 -23.31
C THR A 86 5.94 10.79 -22.53
N VAL A 87 5.42 9.75 -23.21
CA VAL A 87 4.81 8.57 -22.57
C VAL A 87 5.84 7.73 -21.80
N VAL A 88 7.09 7.62 -22.27
CA VAL A 88 8.16 6.95 -21.53
C VAL A 88 8.57 7.79 -20.31
N LEU A 89 8.75 9.10 -20.46
CA LEU A 89 9.17 9.94 -19.33
C LEU A 89 8.10 10.06 -18.25
N ILE A 90 6.83 10.17 -18.64
CA ILE A 90 5.72 10.20 -17.69
C ILE A 90 5.52 8.84 -17.01
N SER A 91 5.88 7.72 -17.68
CA SER A 91 5.81 6.40 -17.05
C SER A 91 6.86 6.28 -15.96
N VAL A 92 8.12 6.64 -16.25
CA VAL A 92 9.21 6.64 -15.26
C VAL A 92 8.88 7.60 -14.11
N PHE A 93 8.48 8.84 -14.42
CA PHE A 93 8.16 9.84 -13.40
C PHE A 93 6.97 9.44 -12.53
N GLY A 94 5.91 8.85 -13.11
CA GLY A 94 4.75 8.38 -12.35
C GLY A 94 5.07 7.25 -11.37
N THR A 95 5.99 6.34 -11.76
CA THR A 95 6.56 5.30 -10.88
C THR A 95 7.24 5.96 -9.69
N LEU A 96 8.24 6.79 -9.97
CA LEU A 96 9.06 7.47 -8.96
C LEU A 96 8.25 8.33 -7.98
N VAL A 97 7.15 8.95 -8.43
CA VAL A 97 6.25 9.70 -7.54
C VAL A 97 5.57 8.77 -6.53
N THR A 98 5.17 7.57 -6.95
CA THR A 98 4.54 6.57 -6.09
C THR A 98 5.54 6.00 -5.11
N ASP A 99 6.71 5.59 -5.60
CA ASP A 99 7.80 5.03 -4.79
C ASP A 99 8.28 6.08 -3.78
N ASN A 100 8.46 7.34 -4.20
CA ASN A 100 8.90 8.39 -3.28
C ASN A 100 7.85 8.71 -2.20
N MET A 101 6.56 8.47 -2.47
CA MET A 101 5.54 8.54 -1.43
C MET A 101 5.59 7.33 -0.50
N THR A 102 5.77 6.14 -1.05
CA THR A 102 5.59 4.88 -0.32
C THR A 102 6.87 4.46 0.39
N ASP A 103 7.96 4.28 -0.34
CA ASP A 103 9.26 3.92 0.19
C ASP A 103 9.99 5.14 0.77
N GLY A 104 9.88 6.29 0.08
CA GLY A 104 10.62 7.50 0.48
C GLY A 104 10.03 8.23 1.69
N MET A 105 8.70 8.33 1.78
CA MET A 105 7.99 9.04 2.85
C MET A 105 7.26 8.09 3.82
N GLY A 106 7.26 6.78 3.56
CA GLY A 106 6.58 5.78 4.40
C GLY A 106 5.05 5.83 4.31
N ILE A 107 4.47 6.37 3.23
CA ILE A 107 3.02 6.42 3.05
C ILE A 107 2.53 5.04 2.58
N PRO A 108 1.60 4.37 3.29
CA PRO A 108 1.13 3.04 2.88
C PRO A 108 0.57 3.02 1.46
N LEU A 109 0.87 1.99 0.66
CA LEU A 109 0.37 1.84 -0.72
C LEU A 109 -1.17 1.86 -0.80
N GLU A 110 -1.89 1.43 0.24
CA GLU A 110 -3.34 1.57 0.31
C GLU A 110 -3.78 3.03 0.28
N VAL A 111 -3.08 3.89 1.03
CA VAL A 111 -3.35 5.33 1.08
C VAL A 111 -3.02 5.97 -0.26
N SER A 112 -1.85 5.66 -0.83
CA SER A 112 -1.43 6.14 -2.15
C SER A 112 -2.43 5.73 -3.24
N THR A 113 -2.89 4.47 -3.23
CA THR A 113 -3.91 3.96 -4.15
C THR A 113 -5.22 4.73 -4.06
N VAL A 114 -5.70 5.02 -2.84
CA VAL A 114 -6.92 5.80 -2.64
C VAL A 114 -6.74 7.24 -3.12
N VAL A 115 -5.62 7.88 -2.78
CA VAL A 115 -5.31 9.26 -3.18
C VAL A 115 -5.25 9.38 -4.70
N PHE A 116 -4.50 8.53 -5.39
CA PHE A 116 -4.41 8.57 -6.86
C PHE A 116 -5.73 8.22 -7.54
N SER A 117 -6.53 7.33 -6.95
CA SER A 117 -7.89 7.04 -7.44
C SER A 117 -8.80 8.26 -7.37
N VAL A 118 -8.76 9.01 -6.25
CA VAL A 118 -9.53 10.25 -6.08
C VAL A 118 -9.04 11.32 -7.06
N LEU A 119 -7.72 11.51 -7.19
CA LEU A 119 -7.14 12.50 -8.11
C LEU A 119 -7.48 12.19 -9.58
N LEU A 120 -7.43 10.93 -9.97
CA LEU A 120 -7.84 10.48 -11.29
C LEU A 120 -9.34 10.71 -11.52
N GLY A 121 -10.18 10.35 -10.54
CA GLY A 121 -11.63 10.57 -10.59
C GLY A 121 -12.00 12.05 -10.69
N LEU A 122 -11.35 12.92 -9.92
CA LEU A 122 -11.51 14.38 -10.00
C LEU A 122 -11.06 14.92 -11.36
N THR A 123 -9.97 14.40 -11.91
CA THR A 123 -9.48 14.78 -13.24
C THR A 123 -10.51 14.45 -14.31
N PHE A 124 -11.06 13.24 -14.31
CA PHE A 124 -12.14 12.86 -15.22
C PHE A 124 -13.40 13.70 -15.01
N LEU A 125 -13.77 13.98 -13.76
CA LEU A 125 -14.94 14.79 -13.42
C LEU A 125 -14.77 16.22 -13.98
N PHE A 126 -13.66 16.89 -13.70
CA PHE A 126 -13.42 18.25 -14.19
C PHE A 126 -13.27 18.30 -15.70
N TRP A 127 -12.65 17.30 -16.32
CA TRP A 127 -12.60 17.20 -17.77
C TRP A 127 -14.00 17.05 -18.36
N TYR A 128 -14.85 16.17 -17.82
CA TYR A 128 -16.22 16.00 -18.28
C TYR A 128 -17.08 17.25 -18.01
N LEU A 129 -16.92 17.92 -16.87
CA LEU A 129 -17.65 19.14 -16.57
C LEU A 129 -17.29 20.28 -17.54
N SER A 130 -16.01 20.40 -17.89
CA SER A 130 -15.49 21.44 -18.79
C SER A 130 -15.79 21.17 -20.27
N GLU A 131 -15.59 19.93 -20.75
CA GLU A 131 -15.58 19.62 -22.19
C GLU A 131 -16.76 18.72 -22.62
N LYS A 132 -17.53 18.17 -21.64
CA LYS A 132 -18.68 17.27 -21.84
C LYS A 132 -18.38 16.02 -22.67
N THR A 133 -17.09 15.68 -22.83
CA THR A 133 -16.58 14.49 -23.49
C THR A 133 -15.25 14.07 -22.88
N LEU A 134 -15.01 12.76 -22.83
CA LEU A 134 -13.73 12.15 -22.41
C LEU A 134 -13.03 11.49 -23.61
N SER A 135 -13.45 11.83 -24.84
CA SER A 135 -12.92 11.21 -26.05
C SER A 135 -11.52 11.72 -26.40
N ILE A 136 -10.59 10.78 -26.54
CA ILE A 136 -9.19 11.01 -26.95
C ILE A 136 -9.04 11.46 -28.41
N HIS A 137 -10.00 11.18 -29.29
CA HIS A 137 -9.95 11.56 -30.71
C HIS A 137 -10.20 13.07 -30.93
N SER A 138 -10.37 13.85 -29.86
CA SER A 138 -10.76 15.25 -29.92
C SER A 138 -9.86 16.20 -29.15
N ILE A 139 -8.57 15.86 -29.03
CA ILE A 139 -7.57 16.65 -28.30
C ILE A 139 -6.93 17.67 -29.24
N PHE A 140 -7.63 18.79 -29.46
CA PHE A 140 -7.18 19.90 -30.32
C PHE A 140 -6.87 21.18 -29.53
N THR A 141 -7.36 21.30 -28.29
CA THR A 141 -7.20 22.50 -27.47
C THR A 141 -6.18 22.25 -26.36
N ARG A 142 -5.43 23.29 -25.96
CA ARG A 142 -4.48 23.20 -24.83
C ARG A 142 -5.16 22.71 -23.54
N LYS A 143 -6.42 23.12 -23.32
CA LYS A 143 -7.21 22.68 -22.15
C LYS A 143 -7.43 21.16 -22.14
N ARG A 144 -7.83 20.58 -23.27
CA ARG A 144 -8.02 19.12 -23.40
C ARG A 144 -6.70 18.37 -23.28
N GLU A 145 -5.63 18.94 -23.83
CA GLU A 145 -4.29 18.36 -23.75
C GLU A 145 -3.77 18.33 -22.30
N VAL A 146 -4.05 19.36 -21.49
CA VAL A 146 -3.73 19.35 -20.05
C VAL A 146 -4.51 18.25 -19.32
N PHE A 147 -5.82 18.14 -19.51
CA PHE A 147 -6.61 17.07 -18.87
C PHE A 147 -6.13 15.68 -19.30
N TYR A 148 -5.77 15.51 -20.57
CA TYR A 148 -5.24 14.26 -21.09
C TYR A 148 -3.93 13.86 -20.40
N TRP A 149 -2.93 14.75 -20.36
CA TRP A 149 -1.65 14.43 -19.73
C TRP A 149 -1.76 14.28 -18.21
N LEU A 150 -2.63 15.05 -17.56
CA LEU A 150 -2.93 14.90 -16.13
C LEU A 150 -3.58 13.55 -15.84
N THR A 151 -4.54 13.14 -16.67
CA THR A 151 -5.16 11.81 -16.60
C THR A 151 -4.07 10.75 -16.71
N ILE A 152 -3.22 10.85 -17.73
CA ILE A 152 -2.12 9.90 -17.93
C ILE A 152 -1.20 9.84 -16.70
N LEU A 153 -0.75 10.98 -16.17
CA LEU A 153 0.09 11.02 -14.98
C LEU A 153 -0.51 10.24 -13.81
N PHE A 154 -1.78 10.52 -13.47
CA PHE A 154 -2.44 9.83 -12.37
C PHE A 154 -2.76 8.37 -12.67
N THR A 155 -3.00 7.99 -13.93
CA THR A 155 -3.12 6.56 -14.29
C THR A 155 -1.81 5.81 -14.10
N PHE A 156 -0.66 6.46 -14.35
CA PHE A 156 0.63 5.84 -14.14
C PHE A 156 0.92 5.65 -12.65
N ALA A 157 0.77 6.71 -11.85
CA ALA A 157 0.97 6.62 -10.40
C ALA A 157 0.00 5.65 -9.71
N LEU A 158 -1.30 5.70 -10.08
CA LEU A 158 -2.28 4.74 -9.58
C LEU A 158 -1.93 3.30 -9.97
N GLY A 159 -1.48 3.10 -11.21
CA GLY A 159 -1.19 1.76 -11.71
C GLY A 159 0.05 1.13 -11.07
N THR A 160 1.06 1.91 -10.71
CA THR A 160 2.17 1.47 -9.85
C THR A 160 1.64 1.10 -8.47
N ALA A 161 0.95 2.03 -7.79
CA ALA A 161 0.44 1.80 -6.44
C ALA A 161 -0.45 0.55 -6.31
N VAL A 162 -1.34 0.33 -7.28
CA VAL A 162 -2.22 -0.86 -7.34
C VAL A 162 -1.44 -2.12 -7.72
N GLY A 163 -0.45 -2.00 -8.61
CA GLY A 163 0.44 -3.10 -8.99
C GLY A 163 1.11 -3.68 -7.76
N ASP A 164 1.87 -2.84 -7.06
CA ASP A 164 2.71 -3.19 -5.91
C ASP A 164 1.85 -3.65 -4.72
N LEU A 165 0.71 -2.98 -4.49
CA LEU A 165 -0.27 -3.42 -3.50
C LEU A 165 -0.71 -4.86 -3.74
N TYR A 166 -0.95 -5.26 -4.99
CA TYR A 166 -1.38 -6.63 -5.30
C TYR A 166 -0.22 -7.62 -5.35
N SER A 167 0.89 -7.28 -6.01
CA SER A 167 2.04 -8.18 -6.16
C SER A 167 2.75 -8.45 -4.85
N GLU A 168 3.04 -7.40 -4.08
CA GLU A 168 3.91 -7.44 -2.90
C GLU A 168 3.08 -7.51 -1.62
N GLN A 169 2.30 -6.45 -1.33
CA GLN A 169 1.62 -6.34 -0.03
C GLN A 169 0.52 -7.38 0.18
N LEU A 170 -0.17 -7.80 -0.89
CA LEU A 170 -1.12 -8.91 -0.86
C LEU A 170 -0.50 -10.26 -1.23
N GLY A 171 0.80 -10.28 -1.54
CA GLY A 171 1.57 -11.48 -1.82
C GLY A 171 1.01 -12.34 -2.96
N PHE A 172 0.37 -11.75 -3.98
CA PHE A 172 -0.02 -12.52 -5.16
C PHE A 172 1.20 -12.92 -6.00
N GLY A 173 2.27 -12.12 -5.93
CA GLY A 173 3.45 -12.23 -6.78
C GLY A 173 3.21 -11.68 -8.20
N TYR A 174 4.28 -11.17 -8.80
CA TYR A 174 4.25 -10.40 -10.05
C TYR A 174 3.53 -11.11 -11.21
N LEU A 175 3.84 -12.39 -11.46
CA LEU A 175 3.24 -13.15 -12.57
C LEU A 175 1.73 -13.34 -12.41
N LYS A 176 1.24 -13.63 -11.20
CA LYS A 176 -0.20 -13.84 -10.97
C LYS A 176 -0.96 -12.53 -11.07
N THR A 177 -0.39 -11.43 -10.60
CA THR A 177 -0.95 -10.08 -10.77
C THR A 177 -1.07 -9.76 -12.26
N GLY A 178 0.00 -9.94 -13.04
CA GLY A 178 -0.02 -9.73 -14.49
C GLY A 178 -1.09 -10.55 -15.23
N ILE A 179 -1.20 -11.85 -14.96
CA ILE A 179 -2.24 -12.71 -15.56
C ILE A 179 -3.64 -12.22 -15.19
N THR A 180 -3.86 -11.84 -13.92
CA THR A 180 -5.16 -11.33 -13.45
C THR A 180 -5.56 -10.07 -14.20
N VAL A 181 -4.62 -9.14 -14.38
CA VAL A 181 -4.87 -7.90 -15.13
C VAL A 181 -5.19 -8.20 -16.61
N ILE A 182 -4.49 -9.15 -17.25
CA ILE A 182 -4.81 -9.59 -18.63
C ILE A 182 -6.24 -10.14 -18.71
N ILE A 183 -6.65 -10.96 -17.76
CA ILE A 183 -8.01 -11.53 -17.71
C ILE A 183 -9.04 -10.39 -17.60
N ILE A 184 -8.81 -9.40 -16.74
CA ILE A 184 -9.72 -8.26 -16.59
C ILE A 184 -9.80 -7.46 -17.91
N ILE A 185 -8.67 -7.20 -18.57
CA ILE A 185 -8.65 -6.52 -19.88
C ILE A 185 -9.43 -7.32 -20.93
N ALA A 186 -9.29 -8.66 -20.96
CA ALA A 186 -10.04 -9.53 -21.86
C ALA A 186 -11.56 -9.51 -21.57
N CYS A 187 -11.96 -9.43 -20.29
CA CYS A 187 -13.35 -9.24 -19.88
C CYS A 187 -13.90 -7.89 -20.34
N VAL A 188 -13.13 -6.81 -20.21
CA VAL A 188 -13.52 -5.46 -20.68
C VAL A 188 -13.68 -5.46 -22.21
N PHE A 189 -12.75 -6.08 -22.94
CA PHE A 189 -12.86 -6.23 -24.39
C PHE A 189 -14.11 -7.03 -24.79
N SER A 190 -14.41 -8.11 -24.07
CA SER A 190 -15.62 -8.92 -24.28
C SER A 190 -16.89 -8.13 -23.94
N ALA A 191 -16.89 -7.32 -22.89
CA ALA A 191 -18.00 -6.43 -22.55
C ALA A 191 -18.23 -5.36 -23.63
N HIS A 192 -17.16 -4.81 -24.21
CA HIS A 192 -17.27 -3.90 -25.34
C HIS A 192 -17.87 -4.59 -26.57
N LYS A 193 -17.36 -5.77 -26.93
CA LYS A 193 -17.78 -6.50 -28.14
C LYS A 193 -19.19 -7.10 -28.04
N PHE A 194 -19.55 -7.67 -26.89
CA PHE A 194 -20.79 -8.44 -26.72
C PHE A 194 -21.86 -7.70 -25.91
N LEU A 195 -21.47 -6.87 -24.93
CA LEU A 195 -22.40 -6.15 -24.04
C LEU A 195 -22.60 -4.67 -24.44
N LYS A 196 -22.05 -4.24 -25.58
CA LYS A 196 -22.15 -2.87 -26.12
C LYS A 196 -21.70 -1.80 -25.10
N LEU A 197 -20.62 -2.09 -24.37
CA LEU A 197 -19.97 -1.11 -23.48
C LEU A 197 -19.47 0.08 -24.30
N ASP A 198 -19.68 1.31 -23.80
CA ASP A 198 -19.18 2.52 -24.46
C ASP A 198 -17.68 2.42 -24.77
N GLY A 199 -17.29 2.81 -25.99
CA GLY A 199 -15.91 2.66 -26.47
C GLY A 199 -14.91 3.56 -25.74
N VAL A 200 -15.33 4.76 -25.31
CA VAL A 200 -14.45 5.68 -24.55
C VAL A 200 -14.22 5.13 -23.15
N LEU A 201 -15.27 4.62 -22.51
CA LEU A 201 -15.17 4.01 -21.20
C LEU A 201 -14.31 2.72 -21.24
N ALA A 202 -14.56 1.83 -22.20
CA ALA A 202 -13.76 0.62 -22.38
C ALA A 202 -12.27 0.94 -22.63
N PHE A 203 -12.00 1.98 -23.44
CA PHE A 203 -10.65 2.47 -23.68
C PHE A 203 -9.96 2.91 -22.39
N TRP A 204 -10.59 3.77 -21.57
CA TRP A 204 -9.96 4.27 -20.34
C TRP A 204 -9.71 3.17 -19.32
N ILE A 205 -10.62 2.21 -19.17
CA ILE A 205 -10.41 1.06 -18.28
C ILE A 205 -9.21 0.24 -18.75
N ALA A 206 -9.17 -0.13 -20.04
CA ALA A 206 -8.05 -0.88 -20.58
C ALA A 206 -6.74 -0.09 -20.45
N TYR A 207 -6.78 1.22 -20.72
CA TYR A 207 -5.61 2.11 -20.59
C TYR A 207 -5.08 2.14 -19.16
N ILE A 208 -5.95 2.31 -18.16
CA ILE A 208 -5.56 2.29 -16.74
C ILE A 208 -4.93 0.95 -16.38
N LEU A 209 -5.55 -0.17 -16.78
CA LEU A 209 -5.09 -1.53 -16.47
C LEU A 209 -3.79 -1.91 -17.17
N THR A 210 -3.43 -1.29 -18.30
CA THR A 210 -2.12 -1.57 -18.92
C THR A 210 -0.94 -1.17 -18.04
N ARG A 211 -1.10 -0.25 -17.09
CA ARG A 211 -0.01 0.12 -16.18
C ARG A 211 0.33 -0.96 -15.15
N PRO A 212 -0.59 -1.44 -14.28
CA PRO A 212 -0.26 -2.51 -13.35
C PRO A 212 0.19 -3.77 -14.08
N LEU A 213 -0.32 -4.03 -15.29
CA LEU A 213 0.23 -5.08 -16.16
C LEU A 213 1.70 -4.86 -16.51
N GLY A 214 2.05 -3.65 -16.94
CA GLY A 214 3.42 -3.28 -17.32
C GLY A 214 4.39 -3.37 -16.16
N ALA A 215 4.01 -2.86 -14.98
CA ALA A 215 4.78 -2.94 -13.73
C ALA A 215 5.04 -4.41 -13.35
N SER A 216 3.97 -5.20 -13.19
CA SER A 216 4.07 -6.64 -12.89
C SER A 216 4.93 -7.42 -13.87
N ILE A 217 4.90 -7.12 -15.18
CA ILE A 217 5.79 -7.76 -16.16
C ILE A 217 7.23 -7.28 -15.96
N GLY A 218 7.44 -5.99 -15.73
CA GLY A 218 8.75 -5.40 -15.45
C GLY A 218 9.42 -6.07 -14.27
N ASP A 219 8.74 -6.09 -13.13
CA ASP A 219 9.24 -6.67 -11.89
C ASP A 219 9.45 -8.17 -12.02
N TYR A 220 8.52 -8.87 -12.66
CA TYR A 220 8.70 -10.29 -12.92
C TYR A 220 9.97 -10.57 -13.74
N LEU A 221 10.36 -9.70 -14.67
CA LEU A 221 11.58 -9.89 -15.48
C LEU A 221 12.84 -9.41 -14.75
N SER A 222 12.78 -8.25 -14.09
CA SER A 222 13.93 -7.60 -13.46
C SER A 222 14.29 -8.21 -12.11
N GLN A 223 13.30 -8.48 -11.26
CA GLN A 223 13.50 -8.85 -9.87
C GLN A 223 14.20 -10.22 -9.74
N PRO A 224 14.99 -10.43 -8.68
CA PRO A 224 15.63 -11.71 -8.42
C PRO A 224 14.64 -12.88 -8.36
N LYS A 225 15.12 -14.09 -8.66
CA LYS A 225 14.32 -15.32 -8.55
C LYS A 225 13.78 -15.57 -7.14
N VAL A 226 14.51 -15.07 -6.14
CA VAL A 226 14.11 -15.17 -4.75
C VAL A 226 12.84 -14.34 -4.48
N ASN A 227 12.70 -13.16 -5.07
CA ASN A 227 11.51 -12.30 -4.97
C ASN A 227 10.37 -12.74 -5.91
N GLY A 228 10.48 -13.90 -6.57
CA GLY A 228 9.48 -14.39 -7.52
C GLY A 228 9.61 -13.84 -8.95
N GLY A 229 10.73 -13.18 -9.28
CA GLY A 229 11.08 -12.75 -10.64
C GLY A 229 11.93 -13.76 -11.41
N LEU A 230 12.41 -13.37 -12.60
CA LEU A 230 13.27 -14.20 -13.46
C LEU A 230 14.77 -13.94 -13.21
N GLY A 231 15.11 -12.82 -12.58
CA GLY A 231 16.48 -12.42 -12.27
C GLY A 231 17.28 -11.96 -13.49
N LEU A 232 16.65 -11.35 -14.50
CA LEU A 232 17.37 -10.74 -15.62
C LEU A 232 18.07 -9.44 -15.21
N GLY A 233 17.64 -8.83 -14.10
CA GLY A 233 18.13 -7.56 -13.62
C GLY A 233 17.47 -6.37 -14.34
N THR A 234 17.39 -5.24 -13.63
CA THR A 234 16.81 -3.97 -14.11
C THR A 234 17.52 -3.44 -15.35
N THR A 235 18.85 -3.55 -15.42
CA THR A 235 19.67 -3.07 -16.55
C THR A 235 19.35 -3.79 -17.86
N VAL A 236 19.42 -5.13 -17.85
CA VAL A 236 19.23 -5.93 -19.07
C VAL A 236 17.79 -5.80 -19.56
N THR A 237 16.83 -5.88 -18.64
CA THR A 237 15.41 -5.72 -18.96
C THR A 237 15.15 -4.34 -19.56
N SER A 238 15.63 -3.26 -18.94
CA SER A 238 15.42 -1.89 -19.46
C SER A 238 16.01 -1.70 -20.85
N VAL A 239 17.23 -2.20 -21.11
CA VAL A 239 17.88 -2.08 -22.43
C VAL A 239 17.10 -2.83 -23.50
N ILE A 240 16.65 -4.06 -23.23
CA ILE A 240 15.86 -4.87 -24.18
C ILE A 240 14.58 -4.13 -24.58
N PHE A 241 13.84 -3.63 -23.59
CA PHE A 241 12.58 -2.94 -23.88
C PHE A 241 12.79 -1.57 -24.53
N LEU A 242 13.83 -0.81 -24.13
CA LEU A 242 14.16 0.46 -24.80
C LEU A 242 14.49 0.24 -26.27
N ILE A 243 15.28 -0.79 -26.61
CA ILE A 243 15.58 -1.16 -28.00
C ILE A 243 14.30 -1.55 -28.75
N ALA A 244 13.42 -2.34 -28.13
CA ALA A 244 12.15 -2.73 -28.73
C ALA A 244 11.23 -1.52 -29.00
N ILE A 245 11.11 -0.59 -28.05
CA ILE A 245 10.38 0.67 -28.23
C ILE A 245 10.98 1.47 -29.37
N LEU A 246 12.30 1.64 -29.40
CA LEU A 246 13.00 2.39 -30.45
C LEU A 246 12.76 1.78 -31.83
N ALA A 247 12.83 0.44 -31.94
CA ALA A 247 12.56 -0.28 -33.17
C ALA A 247 11.12 -0.06 -33.67
N ILE A 248 10.13 -0.12 -32.77
CA ILE A 248 8.74 0.12 -33.15
C ILE A 248 8.50 1.60 -33.48
N ILE A 249 9.10 2.55 -32.76
CA ILE A 249 8.99 3.99 -33.08
C ILE A 249 9.58 4.26 -34.47
N VAL A 250 10.75 3.71 -34.80
CA VAL A 250 11.34 3.84 -36.15
C VAL A 250 10.42 3.19 -37.19
N TYR A 251 9.91 1.99 -36.91
CA TYR A 251 8.97 1.31 -37.81
C TYR A 251 7.70 2.14 -38.05
N LEU A 252 7.10 2.73 -37.02
CA LEU A 252 5.94 3.61 -37.16
C LEU A 252 6.27 4.92 -37.88
N ALA A 253 7.41 5.54 -37.57
CA ALA A 253 7.85 6.77 -38.24
C ALA A 253 8.05 6.57 -39.75
N VAL A 254 8.57 5.40 -40.16
CA VAL A 254 8.78 5.03 -41.57
C VAL A 254 7.48 4.58 -42.24
N SER A 255 6.71 3.70 -41.59
CA SER A 255 5.50 3.09 -42.17
C SER A 255 4.29 4.03 -42.15
N LYS A 256 4.28 5.02 -41.24
CA LYS A 256 3.17 5.95 -40.97
C LYS A 256 1.82 5.26 -40.76
N ILE A 257 1.82 4.00 -40.34
CA ILE A 257 0.60 3.19 -40.14
C ILE A 257 -0.27 3.79 -39.03
N ASP A 258 0.36 4.42 -38.03
CA ASP A 258 -0.29 5.13 -36.93
C ASP A 258 -0.91 6.49 -37.32
N ILE A 259 -0.54 7.01 -38.51
CA ILE A 259 -1.11 8.23 -39.11
C ILE A 259 -2.16 7.88 -40.18
N ASN A 260 -1.93 6.77 -40.89
CA ASN A 260 -2.71 6.33 -42.06
C ASN A 260 -3.73 5.24 -41.75
N ALA A 261 -3.94 4.89 -40.47
CA ALA A 261 -4.94 3.91 -40.07
C ALA A 261 -6.24 4.23 -40.82
N LYS A 262 -6.56 3.34 -41.77
CA LYS A 262 -7.61 3.51 -42.76
C LYS A 262 -8.84 4.00 -42.02
N SER A 263 -9.49 5.02 -42.58
CA SER A 263 -10.91 5.25 -42.38
C SER A 263 -11.66 4.01 -42.91
N GLU A 264 -11.49 2.85 -42.28
CA GLU A 264 -12.59 1.92 -42.19
C GLU A 264 -13.69 2.74 -41.54
N THR A 265 -14.74 2.94 -42.32
CA THR A 265 -16.04 3.36 -41.90
C THR A 265 -16.47 2.51 -40.71
N VAL A 266 -15.96 2.84 -39.52
CA VAL A 266 -16.68 2.65 -38.29
C VAL A 266 -17.84 3.61 -38.46
N GLU A 267 -18.93 3.07 -39.03
CA GLU A 267 -20.22 3.73 -39.03
C GLU A 267 -20.37 4.45 -37.72
N THR A 268 -20.66 5.73 -37.80
CA THR A 268 -20.83 6.62 -36.68
C THR A 268 -22.10 6.21 -35.93
N ASN A 269 -22.09 5.06 -35.26
CA ASN A 269 -23.04 4.65 -34.24
C ASN A 269 -22.82 5.44 -32.93
N GLN A 270 -22.15 6.60 -33.01
CA GLN A 270 -22.02 7.58 -31.93
C GLN A 270 -23.12 8.65 -31.95
N ALA A 271 -24.18 8.49 -32.75
CA ALA A 271 -25.36 9.32 -32.66
C ALA A 271 -26.55 8.47 -32.16
N ASN A 272 -26.79 8.49 -30.84
CA ASN A 272 -27.96 7.97 -30.11
C ASN A 272 -27.74 6.82 -29.12
N GLY A 273 -26.52 6.60 -28.63
CA GLY A 273 -26.38 6.11 -27.25
C GLY A 273 -26.89 7.20 -26.32
N SER A 274 -28.14 7.13 -25.86
CA SER A 274 -28.71 8.07 -24.88
C SER A 274 -27.66 8.40 -23.82
N LYS A 275 -27.31 9.68 -23.60
CA LYS A 275 -26.32 10.08 -22.58
C LYS A 275 -26.58 9.45 -21.21
N LYS A 276 -27.85 9.11 -20.95
CA LYS A 276 -28.32 8.35 -19.79
C LYS A 276 -27.70 6.95 -19.71
N ASN A 277 -27.58 6.22 -20.83
CA ASN A 277 -26.99 4.88 -20.88
C ASN A 277 -25.49 4.90 -20.59
N VAL A 278 -24.75 5.90 -21.09
CA VAL A 278 -23.31 6.03 -20.81
C VAL A 278 -23.08 6.33 -19.33
N LEU A 279 -23.83 7.27 -18.75
CA LEU A 279 -23.72 7.57 -17.32
C LEU A 279 -24.06 6.35 -16.45
N THR A 280 -25.12 5.61 -16.80
CA THR A 280 -25.48 4.36 -16.11
C THR A 280 -24.39 3.31 -16.27
N GLN A 281 -23.83 3.12 -17.47
CA GLN A 281 -22.70 2.20 -17.70
C GLN A 281 -21.49 2.60 -16.84
N THR A 282 -21.15 3.89 -16.78
CA THR A 282 -20.05 4.39 -15.93
C THR A 282 -20.29 4.10 -14.45
N ILE A 283 -21.48 4.41 -13.93
CA ILE A 283 -21.81 4.15 -12.52
C ILE A 283 -21.75 2.65 -12.24
N VAL A 284 -22.35 1.81 -13.08
CA VAL A 284 -22.34 0.35 -12.93
C VAL A 284 -20.92 -0.19 -12.92
N VAL A 285 -20.08 0.25 -13.87
CA VAL A 285 -18.68 -0.17 -13.96
C VAL A 285 -17.90 0.26 -12.73
N LEU A 286 -18.02 1.52 -12.29
CA LEU A 286 -17.37 1.99 -11.07
C LEU A 286 -17.82 1.21 -9.84
N CYS A 287 -19.13 0.91 -9.71
CA CYS A 287 -19.64 0.08 -8.63
C CYS A 287 -19.07 -1.34 -8.69
N ILE A 288 -18.98 -1.96 -9.87
CA ILE A 288 -18.37 -3.29 -10.04
C ILE A 288 -16.91 -3.24 -9.62
N PHE A 289 -16.11 -2.30 -10.12
CA PHE A 289 -14.69 -2.18 -9.75
C PHE A 289 -14.51 -1.92 -8.26
N LEU A 290 -15.37 -1.11 -7.64
CA LEU A 290 -15.31 -0.82 -6.21
C LEU A 290 -15.69 -2.04 -5.37
N VAL A 291 -16.79 -2.72 -5.71
CA VAL A 291 -17.24 -3.93 -4.98
C VAL A 291 -16.25 -5.07 -5.17
N VAL A 292 -15.83 -5.35 -6.41
CA VAL A 292 -14.87 -6.41 -6.71
C VAL A 292 -13.52 -6.08 -6.10
N GLY A 293 -13.02 -4.85 -6.23
CA GLY A 293 -11.73 -4.43 -5.70
C GLY A 293 -11.67 -4.45 -4.17
N ILE A 294 -12.69 -3.94 -3.48
CA ILE A 294 -12.77 -4.02 -2.01
C ILE A 294 -12.98 -5.48 -1.58
N GLY A 295 -13.82 -6.24 -2.30
CA GLY A 295 -14.08 -7.64 -2.02
C GLY A 295 -12.83 -8.52 -2.16
N SER A 296 -12.05 -8.34 -3.23
CA SER A 296 -10.79 -9.06 -3.44
C SER A 296 -9.72 -8.64 -2.44
N TYR A 297 -9.62 -7.34 -2.12
CA TYR A 297 -8.72 -6.84 -1.10
C TYR A 297 -9.04 -7.42 0.28
N THR A 298 -10.29 -7.31 0.74
CA THR A 298 -10.72 -7.83 2.05
C THR A 298 -10.56 -9.34 2.14
N TRP A 299 -11.05 -10.08 1.15
CA TRP A 299 -10.89 -11.53 1.10
C TRP A 299 -9.41 -11.94 1.16
N ARG A 300 -8.54 -11.29 0.39
CA ARG A 300 -7.11 -11.64 0.39
C ARG A 300 -6.45 -11.26 1.71
N SER A 301 -6.73 -10.06 2.22
CA SER A 301 -6.19 -9.55 3.48
C SER A 301 -6.57 -10.47 4.66
N ASP A 302 -7.80 -10.98 4.69
CA ASP A 302 -8.28 -11.90 5.72
C ASP A 302 -7.66 -13.31 5.59
N ASN A 303 -7.45 -13.80 4.36
CA ASN A 303 -6.78 -15.09 4.14
C ASN A 303 -5.29 -15.05 4.54
N ILE A 304 -4.62 -13.92 4.35
CA ILE A 304 -3.25 -13.71 4.85
C ILE A 304 -3.24 -13.72 6.39
N ALA A 305 -4.22 -13.05 7.02
CA ALA A 305 -4.37 -13.07 8.47
C ALA A 305 -4.66 -14.49 9.02
N ALA A 306 -5.48 -15.28 8.32
CA ALA A 306 -5.83 -16.65 8.72
C ALA A 306 -4.68 -17.67 8.59
N GLN A 307 -3.65 -17.39 7.78
CA GLN A 307 -2.41 -18.18 7.72
C GLN A 307 -1.43 -17.89 8.86
N SER A 308 -1.72 -16.87 9.67
CA SER A 308 -1.06 -16.62 10.95
C SER A 308 -1.78 -17.46 12.00
N ASN A 309 -1.06 -18.23 12.83
CA ASN A 309 -1.68 -18.93 13.96
C ASN A 309 -2.54 -17.92 14.74
N SER A 310 -3.85 -18.19 14.73
CA SER A 310 -4.92 -17.34 15.25
C SER A 310 -4.56 -16.73 16.62
N SER A 311 -4.71 -15.41 16.75
CA SER A 311 -4.76 -14.58 17.98
C SER A 311 -3.53 -13.72 18.33
N GLN A 312 -2.46 -13.69 17.54
CA GLN A 312 -1.30 -12.86 17.90
C GLN A 312 -1.48 -11.40 17.45
N ALA A 313 -1.49 -10.46 18.41
CA ALA A 313 -1.62 -9.01 18.17
C ALA A 313 -0.28 -8.29 18.02
N THR A 314 0.85 -9.00 18.17
CA THR A 314 2.21 -8.45 18.11
C THR A 314 3.12 -9.39 17.32
N LEU A 315 4.24 -8.86 16.82
CA LEU A 315 5.28 -9.63 16.10
C LEU A 315 6.09 -10.58 17.01
N GLY A 316 5.70 -10.73 18.28
CA GLY A 316 6.44 -11.52 19.25
C GLY A 316 6.67 -12.96 18.79
N GLY A 317 7.89 -13.47 18.93
CA GLY A 317 8.26 -14.83 18.51
C GLY A 317 8.33 -15.06 16.99
N GLN A 318 7.86 -14.12 16.17
CA GLN A 318 7.88 -14.23 14.70
C GLN A 318 9.14 -13.65 14.07
N LEU A 319 10.02 -13.02 14.87
CA LEU A 319 11.20 -12.31 14.38
C LEU A 319 12.52 -13.06 14.63
N THR A 320 12.44 -14.28 15.16
CA THR A 320 13.61 -15.07 15.59
C THR A 320 14.57 -15.38 14.44
N ASP A 321 14.04 -15.65 13.25
CA ASP A 321 14.85 -15.93 12.07
C ASP A 321 15.62 -14.66 11.63
N PHE A 322 14.96 -13.50 11.58
CA PHE A 322 15.63 -12.22 11.28
C PHE A 322 16.72 -11.86 12.30
N ILE A 323 16.44 -12.05 13.59
CA ILE A 323 17.44 -11.86 14.66
C ILE A 323 18.65 -12.77 14.44
N THR A 324 18.43 -14.01 14.00
CA THR A 324 19.52 -14.95 13.73
C THR A 324 20.36 -14.49 12.55
N ILE A 325 19.72 -14.03 11.46
CA ILE A 325 20.42 -13.50 10.28
C ILE A 325 21.26 -12.27 10.64
N GLU A 326 20.69 -11.30 11.37
CA GLU A 326 21.43 -10.10 11.78
C GLU A 326 22.59 -10.41 12.73
N ASN A 327 22.43 -11.35 13.65
CA ASN A 327 23.53 -11.79 14.52
C ASN A 327 24.68 -12.43 13.71
N ASN A 328 24.34 -13.25 12.71
CA ASN A 328 25.33 -13.82 11.80
C ASN A 328 26.03 -12.72 10.99
N MET A 329 25.26 -11.75 10.49
CA MET A 329 25.79 -10.59 9.77
C MET A 329 26.73 -9.75 10.63
N LEU A 330 26.37 -9.50 11.89
CA LEU A 330 27.21 -8.77 12.86
C LEU A 330 28.52 -9.52 13.13
N LYS A 331 28.48 -10.85 13.24
CA LYS A 331 29.67 -11.69 13.37
C LYS A 331 30.60 -11.58 12.15
N ASP A 332 30.03 -11.56 10.95
CA ASP A 332 30.79 -11.38 9.71
C ASP A 332 31.42 -9.99 9.62
N VAL A 333 30.67 -8.94 9.96
CA VAL A 333 31.19 -7.55 10.02
C VAL A 333 32.34 -7.44 11.03
N ASN A 334 32.19 -8.03 12.22
CA ASN A 334 33.24 -8.05 13.24
C ASN A 334 34.51 -8.80 12.79
N SER A 335 34.35 -9.74 11.86
CA SER A 335 35.44 -10.50 11.25
C SER A 335 35.98 -9.85 9.96
N ASN A 336 35.52 -8.65 9.60
CA ASN A 336 35.79 -7.97 8.33
C ASN A 336 35.42 -8.79 7.07
N ASN A 337 34.51 -9.76 7.20
CA ASN A 337 34.04 -10.61 6.11
C ASN A 337 32.82 -10.00 5.40
N PHE A 338 33.04 -8.87 4.73
CA PHE A 338 31.95 -8.13 4.07
C PHE A 338 31.29 -8.87 2.91
N THR A 339 31.99 -9.82 2.28
CA THR A 339 31.39 -10.67 1.24
C THR A 339 30.26 -11.54 1.80
N SER A 340 30.45 -12.10 3.00
CA SER A 340 29.43 -12.94 3.64
C SER A 340 28.35 -12.10 4.32
N ALA A 341 28.73 -10.95 4.88
CA ALA A 341 27.75 -9.98 5.40
C ALA A 341 26.80 -9.49 4.30
N LYS A 342 27.30 -9.21 3.09
CA LYS A 342 26.44 -8.83 1.94
C LYS A 342 25.46 -9.93 1.54
N ARG A 343 25.89 -11.19 1.51
CA ARG A 343 24.97 -12.32 1.26
C ARG A 343 23.91 -12.46 2.35
N SER A 344 24.30 -12.26 3.61
CA SER A 344 23.35 -12.28 4.72
C SER A 344 22.37 -11.12 4.64
N ALA A 345 22.79 -9.96 4.14
CA ALA A 345 21.90 -8.83 3.86
C ALA A 345 20.92 -9.16 2.73
N ASP A 346 21.36 -9.85 1.67
CA ASP A 346 20.50 -10.37 0.60
C ASP A 346 19.46 -11.37 1.11
N ASP A 347 19.83 -12.25 2.02
CA ASP A 347 18.91 -13.20 2.66
C ASP A 347 17.93 -12.52 3.63
N LEU A 348 18.40 -11.52 4.39
CA LEU A 348 17.58 -10.75 5.32
C LEU A 348 16.44 -10.02 4.61
N GLU A 349 16.77 -9.25 3.56
CA GLU A 349 15.78 -8.53 2.74
C GLU A 349 14.76 -9.50 2.14
N HIS A 350 15.24 -10.59 1.54
CA HIS A 350 14.36 -11.57 0.92
C HIS A 350 13.33 -12.17 1.90
N GLN A 351 13.79 -12.61 3.07
CA GLN A 351 12.90 -13.21 4.06
C GLN A 351 11.95 -12.17 4.66
N TRP A 352 12.42 -10.93 4.82
CA TRP A 352 11.62 -9.83 5.34
C TRP A 352 10.49 -9.47 4.37
N ASP A 353 10.80 -9.26 3.10
CA ASP A 353 9.83 -8.95 2.03
C ASP A 353 8.82 -10.09 1.85
N SER A 354 9.31 -11.34 1.82
CA SER A 354 8.45 -12.52 1.71
C SER A 354 7.48 -12.65 2.89
N SER A 355 7.84 -12.07 4.04
CA SER A 355 7.03 -12.07 5.25
C SER A 355 6.25 -10.77 5.44
N GLU A 356 6.46 -9.74 4.63
CA GLU A 356 5.89 -8.39 4.79
C GLU A 356 4.38 -8.46 4.96
N ALA A 357 3.70 -9.03 3.96
CA ALA A 357 2.24 -9.12 3.91
C ALA A 357 1.65 -9.70 5.21
N LYS A 358 2.35 -10.67 5.80
CA LYS A 358 1.96 -11.32 7.05
C LYS A 358 2.29 -10.47 8.27
N LEU A 359 3.56 -10.06 8.42
CA LEU A 359 4.05 -9.34 9.61
C LEU A 359 3.37 -7.97 9.74
N ARG A 360 3.26 -7.23 8.64
CA ARG A 360 2.61 -5.92 8.63
C ARG A 360 1.14 -5.98 8.99
N LYS A 361 0.46 -7.08 8.67
CA LYS A 361 -0.95 -7.29 9.06
C LYS A 361 -1.09 -7.56 10.56
N ILE A 362 -0.13 -8.25 11.16
CA ILE A 362 -0.13 -8.57 12.60
C ILE A 362 0.07 -7.31 13.43
N ASP A 363 1.11 -6.52 13.12
CA ASP A 363 1.39 -5.26 13.80
C ASP A 363 2.16 -4.32 12.86
N GLY A 364 1.42 -3.58 12.04
CA GLY A 364 1.98 -2.67 11.05
C GLY A 364 2.82 -1.54 11.64
N THR A 365 2.50 -1.08 12.86
CA THR A 365 3.25 0.02 13.49
C THR A 365 4.63 -0.44 13.95
N THR A 366 4.72 -1.63 14.55
CA THR A 366 6.00 -2.21 14.92
C THR A 366 6.77 -2.69 13.69
N TRP A 367 6.07 -3.23 12.68
CA TRP A 367 6.67 -3.60 11.40
C TRP A 367 7.37 -2.40 10.75
N THR A 368 6.71 -1.26 10.56
CA THR A 368 7.33 -0.06 9.93
C THR A 368 8.55 0.45 10.70
N LYS A 369 8.57 0.29 12.03
CA LYS A 369 9.74 0.67 12.84
C LYS A 369 10.93 -0.27 12.62
N ILE A 370 10.68 -1.57 12.51
CA ILE A 370 11.72 -2.58 12.23
C ILE A 370 12.21 -2.41 10.79
N ASP A 371 11.29 -2.25 9.85
CA ASP A 371 11.56 -2.04 8.43
C ASP A 371 12.54 -0.87 8.20
N GLY A 372 12.25 0.28 8.80
CA GLY A 372 13.16 1.43 8.74
C GLY A 372 14.53 1.21 9.40
N THR A 373 14.68 0.26 10.34
CA THR A 373 16.03 -0.10 10.86
C THR A 373 16.75 -1.08 9.95
N LEU A 374 16.01 -1.99 9.28
CA LEU A 374 16.54 -2.91 8.29
C LEU A 374 17.08 -2.15 7.07
N ASP A 375 16.39 -1.13 6.59
CA ASP A 375 16.86 -0.26 5.50
C ASP A 375 18.25 0.34 5.78
N VAL A 376 18.48 0.77 7.02
CA VAL A 376 19.77 1.32 7.45
C VAL A 376 20.84 0.21 7.51
N VAL A 377 20.49 -1.00 7.92
CA VAL A 377 21.39 -2.17 7.87
C VAL A 377 21.74 -2.52 6.43
N LEU A 378 20.75 -2.69 5.55
CA LEU A 378 20.95 -3.05 4.15
C LEU A 378 21.79 -2.01 3.42
N SER A 379 21.45 -0.72 3.56
CA SER A 379 22.19 0.37 2.92
C SER A 379 23.64 0.49 3.42
N SER A 380 23.90 0.28 4.72
CA SER A 380 25.26 0.34 5.27
C SER A 380 26.12 -0.85 4.81
N VAL A 381 25.60 -2.08 4.93
CA VAL A 381 26.33 -3.32 4.62
C VAL A 381 26.54 -3.52 3.13
N ARG A 382 25.56 -3.17 2.29
CA ARG A 382 25.65 -3.34 0.83
C ARG A 382 26.41 -2.23 0.11
N SER A 383 26.78 -1.15 0.81
CA SER A 383 27.56 -0.06 0.23
C SER A 383 28.83 -0.56 -0.50
N SER A 384 29.28 0.17 -1.52
CA SER A 384 30.43 -0.25 -2.33
C SER A 384 31.71 -0.41 -1.50
N ASN A 385 31.89 0.45 -0.49
CA ASN A 385 32.95 0.37 0.53
C ASN A 385 32.31 0.44 1.92
N PRO A 386 31.95 -0.72 2.51
CA PRO A 386 31.29 -0.75 3.81
C PRO A 386 32.23 -0.37 4.95
N ASP A 387 31.75 0.52 5.80
CA ASP A 387 32.44 0.97 7.02
C ASP A 387 32.01 0.07 8.20
N ALA A 388 32.97 -0.60 8.83
CA ALA A 388 32.70 -1.55 9.91
C ALA A 388 31.96 -0.92 11.09
N SER A 389 32.30 0.31 11.47
CA SER A 389 31.69 0.99 12.62
C SER A 389 30.25 1.42 12.32
N LYS A 390 29.99 1.90 11.10
CA LYS A 390 28.62 2.22 10.65
C LYS A 390 27.76 0.97 10.57
N CYS A 391 28.29 -0.13 10.01
CA CYS A 391 27.57 -1.40 9.92
C CYS A 391 27.24 -1.95 11.31
N GLN A 392 28.21 -1.94 12.24
CA GLN A 392 27.98 -2.34 13.64
C GLN A 392 26.92 -1.49 14.32
N SER A 393 26.95 -0.17 14.13
CA SER A 393 25.98 0.74 14.73
C SER A 393 24.57 0.48 14.19
N ALA A 394 24.43 0.28 12.88
CA ALA A 394 23.16 -0.05 12.23
C ALA A 394 22.61 -1.41 12.73
N LEU A 395 23.45 -2.46 12.72
CA LEU A 395 23.07 -3.80 13.16
C LEU A 395 22.70 -3.85 14.64
N ASN A 396 23.46 -3.19 15.52
CA ASN A 396 23.11 -3.13 16.94
C ASN A 396 21.79 -2.40 17.18
N ASN A 397 21.53 -1.32 16.43
CA ASN A 397 20.25 -0.62 16.52
C ASN A 397 19.08 -1.50 16.05
N SER A 398 19.21 -2.14 14.89
CA SER A 398 18.19 -3.04 14.34
C SER A 398 17.94 -4.25 15.25
N LEU A 399 19.01 -4.92 15.71
CA LEU A 399 18.92 -6.00 16.70
C LEU A 399 18.21 -5.55 17.98
N ASN A 400 18.44 -4.33 18.48
CA ASN A 400 17.74 -3.84 19.67
C ASN A 400 16.23 -3.70 19.42
N VAL A 401 15.83 -3.17 18.27
CA VAL A 401 14.42 -3.02 17.89
C VAL A 401 13.77 -4.38 17.64
N LEU A 402 14.42 -5.26 16.87
CA LEU A 402 13.98 -6.63 16.59
C LEU A 402 13.83 -7.43 17.88
N ASN A 403 14.84 -7.44 18.76
CA ASN A 403 14.75 -8.15 20.04
C ASN A 403 13.67 -7.53 20.93
N GLY A 404 13.53 -6.20 20.95
CA GLY A 404 12.47 -5.52 21.69
C GLY A 404 11.09 -5.97 21.24
N ALA A 405 10.84 -6.02 19.93
CA ALA A 405 9.59 -6.47 19.33
C ALA A 405 9.36 -7.97 19.49
N ASN A 406 10.39 -8.80 19.28
CA ASN A 406 10.30 -10.26 19.40
C ASN A 406 10.03 -10.69 20.84
N ASN A 407 10.62 -9.97 21.80
CA ASN A 407 10.40 -10.16 23.23
C ASN A 407 9.09 -9.56 23.73
N GLN A 408 8.30 -8.87 22.90
CA GLN A 408 6.90 -8.60 23.24
C GLN A 408 6.08 -9.91 23.33
N ALA A 409 6.57 -11.03 22.79
CA ALA A 409 6.05 -12.35 23.17
C ALA A 409 6.20 -12.60 24.69
N SER A 410 7.29 -12.17 25.32
CA SER A 410 7.52 -12.42 26.75
C SER A 410 6.74 -11.47 27.69
N LYS A 411 6.09 -10.43 27.16
CA LYS A 411 5.17 -9.56 27.94
C LYS A 411 3.70 -9.66 27.53
N THR A 412 3.40 -10.27 26.39
CA THR A 412 2.03 -10.41 25.87
C THR A 412 1.60 -11.87 25.66
N ALA A 413 2.50 -12.87 25.83
CA ALA A 413 2.17 -14.30 25.81
C ALA A 413 1.84 -14.87 27.21
N SER A 414 1.34 -14.05 28.13
CA SER A 414 0.24 -14.55 28.95
C SER A 414 -1.04 -14.07 28.28
N SER A 415 -1.79 -14.97 27.65
CA SER A 415 -3.22 -14.92 27.93
C SER A 415 -3.31 -15.08 29.45
N GLN A 416 -3.32 -13.97 30.18
CA GLN A 416 -3.72 -14.02 31.58
C GLN A 416 -5.18 -14.46 31.52
N THR A 417 -5.41 -15.76 31.66
CA THR A 417 -6.73 -16.31 31.98
C THR A 417 -7.04 -16.08 33.46
N SER A 418 -6.12 -15.50 34.22
CA SER A 418 -6.26 -15.14 35.63
C SER A 418 -5.82 -13.70 35.89
N LEU A 419 -6.40 -13.08 36.91
CA LEU A 419 -6.08 -11.72 37.36
C LEU A 419 -4.76 -11.62 38.17
N SER A 420 -3.91 -12.65 38.10
CA SER A 420 -2.67 -12.78 38.88
C SER A 420 -1.73 -11.57 38.71
N GLY A 421 -1.26 -11.01 39.83
CA GLY A 421 -0.42 -9.81 39.85
C GLY A 421 -1.10 -8.48 39.45
N GLN A 422 -2.31 -8.50 38.88
CA GLN A 422 -3.03 -7.29 38.45
C GLN A 422 -3.86 -6.66 39.59
N LEU A 423 -4.03 -7.36 40.71
CA LEU A 423 -4.87 -6.93 41.83
C LEU A 423 -4.08 -6.39 43.04
N THR A 424 -2.76 -6.29 42.93
CA THR A 424 -1.86 -5.95 44.03
C THR A 424 -2.14 -4.58 44.65
N ASP A 425 -2.51 -3.59 43.83
CA ASP A 425 -2.86 -2.25 44.31
C ASP A 425 -4.17 -2.26 45.11
N PHE A 426 -5.18 -3.01 44.64
CA PHE A 426 -6.46 -3.20 45.35
C PHE A 426 -6.27 -3.91 46.70
N VAL A 427 -5.45 -4.97 46.73
CA VAL A 427 -5.07 -5.66 47.97
C VAL A 427 -4.39 -4.70 48.94
N THR A 428 -3.53 -3.81 48.44
CA THR A 428 -2.85 -2.81 49.28
C THR A 428 -3.84 -1.80 49.86
N ILE A 429 -4.77 -1.30 49.05
CA ILE A 429 -5.82 -0.37 49.48
C ILE A 429 -6.72 -0.99 50.55
N GLU A 430 -7.19 -2.22 50.34
CA GLU A 430 -8.04 -2.90 51.32
C GLU A 430 -7.30 -3.24 52.62
N ASN A 431 -6.01 -3.60 52.57
CA ASN A 431 -5.22 -3.81 53.78
C ASN A 431 -5.04 -2.51 54.57
N ASN A 432 -4.80 -1.38 53.89
CA ASN A 432 -4.74 -0.07 54.53
C ASN A 432 -6.09 0.29 55.16
N MET A 433 -7.18 0.07 54.43
CA MET A 433 -8.54 0.29 54.92
C MET A 433 -8.87 -0.57 56.14
N LEU A 434 -8.43 -1.84 56.16
CA LEU A 434 -8.60 -2.73 57.29
C LEU A 434 -7.84 -2.24 58.53
N ASN A 435 -6.62 -1.73 58.35
CA ASN A 435 -5.84 -1.13 59.44
C ASN A 435 -6.53 0.11 60.02
N ASP A 436 -7.14 0.94 59.16
CA ASP A 436 -7.91 2.10 59.59
C ASP A 436 -9.18 1.69 60.35
N VAL A 437 -9.92 0.68 59.87
CA VAL A 437 -11.09 0.13 60.59
C VAL A 437 -10.69 -0.45 61.94
N ASN A 438 -9.58 -1.19 62.02
CA ASN A 438 -9.06 -1.74 63.27
C ASN A 438 -8.66 -0.63 64.27
N SER A 439 -8.18 0.49 63.75
CA SER A 439 -7.84 1.68 64.54
C SER A 439 -9.03 2.59 64.81
N LYS A 440 -10.25 2.19 64.41
CA LYS A 440 -11.50 2.97 64.48
C LYS A 440 -11.44 4.32 63.74
N ASN A 441 -10.53 4.45 62.78
CA ASN A 441 -10.37 5.63 61.95
C ASN A 441 -11.27 5.54 60.70
N PHE A 442 -12.57 5.68 60.89
CA PHE A 442 -13.54 5.56 59.79
C PHE A 442 -13.49 6.70 58.78
N THR A 443 -12.89 7.84 59.13
CA THR A 443 -12.68 8.95 58.19
C THR A 443 -11.64 8.55 57.13
N SER A 444 -10.50 8.00 57.54
CA SER A 444 -9.50 7.49 56.60
C SER A 444 -10.01 6.28 55.83
N ALA A 445 -10.72 5.35 56.50
CA ALA A 445 -11.28 4.18 55.82
C ALA A 445 -12.27 4.56 54.71
N LYS A 446 -13.11 5.59 54.92
CA LYS A 446 -14.02 6.11 53.88
C LYS A 446 -13.26 6.70 52.69
N LYS A 447 -12.18 7.44 52.95
CA LYS A 447 -11.33 7.96 51.87
C LYS A 447 -10.69 6.84 51.07
N SER A 448 -10.17 5.80 51.73
CA SER A 448 -9.64 4.62 51.04
C SER A 448 -10.70 3.88 50.24
N ALA A 449 -11.97 3.89 50.69
CA ALA A 449 -13.09 3.34 49.93
C ALA A 449 -13.37 4.15 48.65
N ASP A 450 -13.23 5.47 48.69
CA ASP A 450 -13.33 6.33 47.51
C ASP A 450 -12.19 6.09 46.52
N ASP A 451 -10.96 5.95 47.02
CA ASP A 451 -9.80 5.61 46.18
C ASP A 451 -9.95 4.22 45.54
N LEU A 452 -10.52 3.25 46.27
CA LEU A 452 -10.79 1.89 45.79
C LEU A 452 -11.80 1.88 44.63
N GLU A 453 -12.93 2.58 44.79
CA GLU A 453 -13.97 2.66 43.76
C GLU A 453 -13.44 3.31 42.48
N HIS A 454 -12.74 4.45 42.60
CA HIS A 454 -12.20 5.14 41.43
C HIS A 454 -11.18 4.29 40.66
N GLN A 455 -10.31 3.56 41.37
CA GLN A 455 -9.35 2.67 40.73
C GLN A 455 -10.00 1.44 40.09
N TRP A 456 -11.08 0.93 40.71
CA TRP A 456 -11.82 -0.21 40.19
C TRP A 456 -12.56 0.15 38.89
N ASP A 457 -13.28 1.27 38.87
CA ASP A 457 -13.98 1.79 37.68
C ASP A 457 -13.02 2.05 36.52
N SER A 458 -11.87 2.68 36.82
CA SER A 458 -10.83 2.96 35.81
C SER A 458 -10.23 1.67 35.22
N SER A 459 -10.31 0.56 35.95
CA SER A 459 -9.73 -0.74 35.57
C SER A 459 -10.77 -1.73 35.03
N GLU A 460 -12.07 -1.42 35.12
CA GLU A 460 -13.18 -2.34 34.81
C GLU A 460 -13.04 -2.96 33.42
N ALA A 461 -12.97 -2.11 32.39
CA ALA A 461 -12.95 -2.55 31.00
C ALA A 461 -11.74 -3.43 30.67
N LYS A 462 -10.65 -3.30 31.43
CA LYS A 462 -9.44 -4.10 31.29
C LYS A 462 -9.58 -5.43 32.04
N LEU A 463 -9.90 -5.41 33.33
CA LEU A 463 -9.95 -6.60 34.19
C LEU A 463 -11.07 -7.55 33.77
N ARG A 464 -12.24 -7.02 33.38
CA ARG A 464 -13.39 -7.82 32.94
C ARG A 464 -13.13 -8.58 31.63
N LYS A 465 -12.26 -8.07 30.76
CA LYS A 465 -11.83 -8.76 29.52
C LYS A 465 -10.83 -9.88 29.79
N ILE A 466 -10.10 -9.81 30.90
CA ILE A 466 -9.09 -10.81 31.31
C ILE A 466 -9.78 -12.04 31.91
N ASP A 467 -10.62 -11.85 32.93
CA ASP A 467 -11.42 -12.93 33.54
C ASP A 467 -12.76 -12.38 34.07
N GLY A 468 -13.79 -12.40 33.23
CA GLY A 468 -15.11 -11.87 33.57
C GLY A 468 -15.80 -12.62 34.72
N THR A 469 -15.51 -13.90 34.94
CA THR A 469 -16.15 -14.69 36.00
C THR A 469 -15.57 -14.35 37.37
N THR A 470 -14.24 -14.26 37.46
CA THR A 470 -13.57 -13.84 38.70
C THR A 470 -13.77 -12.35 38.95
N TRP A 471 -13.78 -11.52 37.91
CA TRP A 471 -14.13 -10.11 38.02
C TRP A 471 -15.49 -9.91 38.68
N THR A 472 -16.53 -10.62 38.23
CA THR A 472 -17.89 -10.51 38.81
C THR A 472 -17.93 -10.89 40.30
N LYS A 473 -17.10 -11.85 40.72
CA LYS A 473 -17.00 -12.25 42.13
C LYS A 473 -16.31 -11.18 42.98
N ILE A 474 -15.26 -10.56 42.46
CA ILE A 474 -14.53 -9.48 43.14
C ILE A 474 -15.42 -8.24 43.23
N ASP A 475 -16.08 -7.87 42.13
CA ASP A 475 -16.99 -6.72 42.05
C ASP A 475 -18.07 -6.82 43.14
N GLY A 476 -18.71 -7.99 43.27
CA GLY A 476 -19.70 -8.23 44.33
C GLY A 476 -19.14 -8.18 45.75
N THR A 477 -17.86 -8.51 45.98
CA THR A 477 -17.27 -8.32 47.33
C THR A 477 -16.89 -6.88 47.61
N LEU A 478 -16.47 -6.12 46.59
CA LEU A 478 -16.18 -4.69 46.70
C LEU A 478 -17.44 -3.89 47.02
N ASP A 479 -18.58 -4.21 46.40
CA ASP A 479 -19.87 -3.58 46.71
C ASP A 479 -20.24 -3.71 48.21
N VAL A 480 -19.96 -4.87 48.80
CA VAL A 480 -20.19 -5.13 50.23
C VAL A 480 -19.21 -4.36 51.11
N VAL A 481 -17.94 -4.23 50.69
CA VAL A 481 -16.94 -3.39 51.38
C VAL A 481 -17.36 -1.92 51.33
N LEU A 482 -17.63 -1.38 50.13
CA LEU A 482 -18.02 0.01 49.93
C LEU A 482 -19.29 0.35 50.72
N SER A 483 -20.33 -0.49 50.66
CA SER A 483 -21.59 -0.26 51.40
C SER A 483 -21.41 -0.31 52.92
N SER A 484 -20.56 -1.20 53.44
CA SER A 484 -20.31 -1.31 54.88
C SER A 484 -19.50 -0.13 55.42
N VAL A 485 -18.42 0.25 54.73
CA VAL A 485 -17.48 1.31 55.17
C VAL A 485 -18.05 2.70 54.94
N ARG A 486 -18.78 2.93 53.84
CA ARG A 486 -19.41 4.24 53.56
C ARG A 486 -20.74 4.47 54.27
N SER A 487 -21.24 3.49 55.03
CA SER A 487 -22.42 3.66 55.89
C SER A 487 -22.35 4.96 56.71
N SER A 488 -23.51 5.58 56.93
CA SER A 488 -23.63 6.76 57.79
C SER A 488 -23.13 6.49 59.22
N ASN A 489 -23.30 5.26 59.69
CA ASN A 489 -22.73 4.76 60.94
C ASN A 489 -22.08 3.37 60.70
N PRO A 490 -20.78 3.32 60.35
CA PRO A 490 -20.10 2.07 60.02
C PRO A 490 -19.87 1.22 61.26
N ASP A 491 -20.20 -0.06 61.18
CA ASP A 491 -19.98 -1.05 62.24
C ASP A 491 -18.63 -1.74 62.04
N ALA A 492 -17.73 -1.63 63.02
CA ALA A 492 -16.37 -2.15 62.91
C ALA A 492 -16.32 -3.65 62.59
N SER A 493 -17.20 -4.45 63.19
CA SER A 493 -17.22 -5.90 62.98
C SER A 493 -17.72 -6.24 61.57
N LYS A 494 -18.74 -5.54 61.09
CA LYS A 494 -19.25 -5.74 59.71
C LYS A 494 -18.22 -5.31 58.67
N CYS A 495 -17.55 -4.16 58.86
CA CYS A 495 -16.48 -3.70 57.98
C CYS A 495 -15.31 -4.69 57.94
N GLN A 496 -14.88 -5.20 59.10
CA GLN A 496 -13.83 -6.22 59.19
C GLN A 496 -14.22 -7.51 58.46
N SER A 497 -15.46 -7.99 58.63
CA SER A 497 -15.92 -9.18 57.92
C SER A 497 -15.97 -8.98 56.40
N ALA A 498 -16.46 -7.83 55.94
CA ALA A 498 -16.50 -7.49 54.52
C ALA A 498 -15.09 -7.42 53.91
N LEU A 499 -14.17 -6.69 54.56
CA LEU A 499 -12.79 -6.53 54.11
C LEU A 499 -12.01 -7.85 54.11
N ASN A 500 -12.14 -8.67 55.16
CA ASN A 500 -11.46 -9.97 55.18
C ASN A 500 -11.99 -10.93 54.08
N ASN A 501 -13.28 -10.87 53.79
CA ASN A 501 -13.86 -11.65 52.71
C ASN A 501 -13.36 -11.18 51.34
N SER A 502 -13.38 -9.87 51.08
CA SER A 502 -12.88 -9.28 49.83
C SER A 502 -11.38 -9.54 49.65
N LEU A 503 -10.56 -9.31 50.68
CA LEU A 503 -9.12 -9.63 50.67
C LEU A 503 -8.84 -11.11 50.37
N ASN A 504 -9.65 -12.05 50.87
CA ASN A 504 -9.46 -13.47 50.58
C ASN A 504 -9.73 -13.78 49.10
N VAL A 505 -10.79 -13.19 48.53
CA VAL A 505 -11.12 -13.33 47.10
C VAL A 505 -10.07 -12.67 46.22
N LEU A 506 -9.67 -11.44 46.54
CA LEU A 506 -8.62 -10.69 45.84
C LEU A 506 -7.28 -11.44 45.88
N ASN A 507 -6.83 -11.88 47.06
CA ASN A 507 -5.57 -12.62 47.18
C ASN A 507 -5.63 -14.00 46.51
N GLY A 508 -6.81 -14.63 46.47
CA GLY A 508 -7.03 -15.87 45.74
C GLY A 508 -6.91 -15.68 44.22
N ALA A 509 -7.44 -14.57 43.71
CA ALA A 509 -7.41 -14.21 42.30
C ALA A 509 -6.07 -13.58 41.84
N ASN A 510 -5.32 -13.00 42.78
CA ASN A 510 -4.04 -12.32 42.52
C ASN A 510 -2.83 -13.27 42.56
N LYS A 511 -3.03 -14.54 42.96
CA LYS A 511 -2.06 -15.63 42.84
C LYS A 511 -2.09 -16.17 41.42
#